data_AF-R8CIJ6-F1
#
_entry.id   AF-R8CIJ6-F1
#
_cell.length_a   1.000
_cell.length_b   1.000
_cell.length_c   1.000
_cell.angle_alpha   90.00
_cell.angle_beta   90.00
_cell.angle_gamma   90.00
#
_symmetry.space_group_name_H-M   'P 1'
#
loop_
_entity.id
_entity.type
_entity.pdbx_description
1 polymer ?
#
loop_
_entity_poly.entity_id
_entity_poly.type
_entity_poly.pdbx_seq_one_letter_code
_entity_poly.pdbx_strand_id
1 'polypeptide(L)' 'MQVKIEIENCDQCPLAQVSKVYTRDSWDDVRKIHCTKLNKDVHEYLDWYDKSPIPNECPIKC' A
#
# COMPACT_ATOMS: atom_id res chain seq x y z
N MET A 1 10.09 -4.68 -24.53
CA MET A 1 10.52 -5.20 -23.21
C MET A 1 9.35 -5.07 -22.25
N GLN A 2 8.72 -6.17 -21.83
CA GLN A 2 7.78 -6.15 -20.71
C GLN A 2 8.58 -6.36 -19.44
N VAL A 3 8.76 -5.30 -18.66
CA VAL A 3 9.32 -5.40 -17.31
C VAL A 3 8.21 -6.06 -16.48
N LYS A 4 8.33 -7.37 -16.21
CA LYS A 4 7.52 -8.03 -15.18
C LYS A 4 7.97 -7.44 -13.85
N ILE A 5 7.21 -6.47 -13.35
CA ILE A 5 7.40 -5.97 -12.00
C ILE A 5 6.72 -7.01 -11.11
N GLU A 6 7.50 -7.86 -10.46
CA GLU A 6 7.01 -8.70 -9.36
C GLU A 6 6.71 -7.77 -8.19
N ILE A 7 5.45 -7.34 -8.10
CA ILE A 7 4.99 -6.49 -7.01
C ILE A 7 4.62 -7.43 -5.87
N GLU A 8 5.47 -7.52 -4.86
CA GLU A 8 5.18 -8.33 -3.65
C GLU A 8 4.35 -7.53 -2.65
N ASN A 9 4.60 -6.22 -2.56
CA ASN A 9 3.89 -5.32 -1.66
C ASN A 9 3.16 -4.20 -2.41
N CYS A 10 1.99 -3.84 -1.89
CA CYS A 10 1.13 -2.82 -2.49
C CYS A 10 1.83 -1.46 -2.61
N ASP A 11 2.72 -1.10 -1.69
CA ASP A 11 3.53 0.13 -1.72
C ASP A 11 4.58 0.17 -2.84
N GLN A 12 4.95 -0.98 -3.42
CA GLN A 12 5.84 -1.05 -4.59
C GLN A 12 5.08 -0.81 -5.90
N CYS A 13 3.75 -0.76 -5.85
CA CYS A 13 2.94 -0.52 -7.02
C CYS A 13 2.98 0.97 -7.40
N PRO A 14 3.22 1.33 -8.67
CA PRO A 14 3.16 2.73 -9.13
C PRO A 14 1.76 3.36 -8.99
N LEU A 15 0.72 2.54 -8.79
CA LEU A 15 -0.66 3.00 -8.57
C LEU A 15 -1.00 3.17 -7.09
N ALA A 16 -0.09 2.81 -6.18
CA ALA A 16 -0.27 3.02 -4.76
C ALA A 16 0.32 4.37 -4.33
N GLN A 17 -0.46 5.11 -3.58
CA GLN A 17 -0.04 6.33 -2.91
C GLN A 17 0.15 6.02 -1.44
N VAL A 18 1.39 6.13 -0.98
CA VAL A 18 1.77 5.91 0.42
C VAL A 18 1.85 7.26 1.11
N SER A 19 1.23 7.40 2.27
CA SER A 19 1.27 8.63 3.06
C SER A 19 1.43 8.28 4.54
N LYS A 20 2.22 9.06 5.27
CA LYS A 20 2.39 8.87 6.71
C LYS A 20 1.14 9.34 7.46
N VAL A 21 0.67 8.55 8.42
CA VAL A 21 -0.46 8.89 9.28
C VAL A 21 0.03 8.97 10.71
N TYR A 22 -0.44 9.98 11.45
CA TYR A 22 -0.16 10.12 12.86
C TYR A 22 -1.41 9.72 13.62
N THR A 23 -1.34 8.62 14.39
CA THR A 23 -2.43 8.23 15.28
C THR A 23 -2.36 9.06 16.56
N ARG A 24 -3.52 9.32 17.16
CA ARG A 24 -3.64 10.17 18.36
C ARG A 24 -2.93 9.57 19.58
N ASP A 25 -2.71 8.26 19.57
CA ASP A 25 -2.20 7.50 20.71
C ASP A 25 -0.71 7.13 20.64
N SER A 26 -0.01 7.34 19.52
CA SER A 26 1.34 6.80 19.43
C SER A 26 2.31 7.55 18.53
N TRP A 27 3.56 7.52 18.99
CA TRP A 27 4.78 7.86 18.27
C TRP A 27 5.12 6.82 17.20
N ASP A 28 4.19 5.92 16.89
CA ASP A 28 4.37 4.87 15.89
C ASP A 28 4.33 5.46 14.49
N ASP A 29 5.33 5.07 13.70
CA ASP A 29 5.42 5.37 12.28
C ASP A 29 4.43 4.49 11.52
N VAL A 30 3.17 4.92 11.45
CA VAL A 30 2.17 4.26 10.58
C VAL A 30 2.02 4.98 9.25
N ARG A 31 1.65 4.22 8.22
CA ARG A 31 1.37 4.66 6.87
C ARG A 31 0.00 4.20 6.40
N LYS A 32 -0.58 5.04 5.55
CA LYS A 32 -1.76 4.77 4.75
C LYS A 32 -1.33 4.48 3.32
N ILE A 33 -1.97 3.49 2.71
CA ILE A 33 -1.78 3.11 1.32
C ILE A 33 -3.12 3.24 0.61
N HIS A 34 -3.19 4.22 -0.28
CA HIS A 34 -4.33 4.47 -1.14
C HIS A 34 -4.07 3.88 -2.53
N CYS A 35 -4.97 3.04 -3.03
CA CYS A 35 -4.87 2.51 -4.39
C CYS A 35 -5.70 3.38 -5.34
N THR A 36 -5.03 4.14 -6.21
CA THR A 36 -5.69 5.03 -7.19
C THR A 36 -6.56 4.26 -8.20
N LYS A 37 -6.19 3.02 -8.52
CA LYS A 37 -6.92 2.18 -9.47
C LYS A 37 -8.26 1.66 -8.93
N LEU A 38 -8.28 1.31 -7.64
CA LEU A 38 -9.48 0.89 -6.93
C LEU A 38 -10.21 2.07 -6.29
N ASN A 39 -9.60 3.27 -6.34
CA ASN A 39 -10.06 4.49 -5.69
C ASN A 39 -10.47 4.27 -4.23
N LYS A 40 -9.68 3.46 -3.51
CA LYS A 40 -9.94 3.09 -2.12
C LYS A 40 -8.66 2.96 -1.33
N ASP A 41 -8.79 3.15 -0.03
CA ASP A 41 -7.71 2.90 0.91
C ASP A 41 -7.61 1.40 1.14
N VAL A 42 -6.47 0.82 0.74
CA VAL A 42 -6.22 -0.61 0.91
C VAL A 42 -5.66 -0.91 2.30
N HIS A 43 -4.96 0.06 2.88
CA HIS A 43 -4.47 0.03 4.26
C HIS A 43 -4.53 1.44 4.85
N GLU A 44 -5.22 1.64 5.97
CA GLU A 44 -5.33 2.97 6.60
C GLU A 44 -4.34 3.18 7.75
N TYR A 45 -4.01 2.11 8.48
CA TYR A 45 -3.10 2.09 9.61
C TYR A 45 -2.16 0.89 9.49
N LEU A 46 -1.21 0.95 8.56
CA LEU A 46 -0.18 -0.07 8.40
C LEU A 46 1.11 0.42 9.02
N ASP A 47 1.81 -0.41 9.78
CA ASP A 47 3.13 -0.06 10.28
C ASP A 47 4.13 0.19 9.13
N TRP A 48 5.03 1.15 9.31
CA TRP A 48 6.04 1.49 8.30
C TRP A 48 7.01 0.33 8.04
N TYR A 49 7.19 -0.56 9.02
CA TYR A 49 8.06 -1.72 8.87
C TYR A 49 7.32 -2.98 8.43
N ASP A 50 6.00 -2.96 8.42
CA ASP A 50 5.20 -4.12 8.01
C ASP A 50 5.15 -4.28 6.50
N LYS A 51 4.84 -5.50 6.06
CA LYS A 51 4.54 -5.78 4.65
C LYS A 51 3.17 -5.22 4.28
N SER A 52 3.01 -4.75 3.05
CA SER A 52 1.74 -4.25 2.54
C SER A 52 1.08 -5.31 1.67
N PRO A 53 0.32 -6.27 2.23
CA PRO A 53 -0.24 -7.34 1.42
C PRO A 53 -1.18 -6.77 0.35
N ILE A 54 -1.06 -7.33 -0.85
CA ILE A 54 -1.86 -6.90 -2.00
C ILE A 54 -3.28 -7.48 -1.85
N PRO A 55 -4.33 -6.64 -1.81
CA PRO A 55 -5.70 -7.12 -1.68
C PRO A 55 -6.08 -8.01 -2.87
N ASN A 56 -6.98 -8.97 -2.65
CA ASN A 56 -7.44 -9.90 -3.71
C ASN A 56 -8.12 -9.18 -4.87
N GLU A 57 -8.70 -8.00 -4.62
CA GLU A 57 -9.35 -7.17 -5.63
C GLU A 57 -8.36 -6.37 -6.48
N CYS A 58 -7.05 -6.47 -6.22
CA CYS A 58 -6.04 -5.75 -6.99
C CYS A 58 -6.01 -6.28 -8.44
N PRO A 59 -6.26 -5.44 -9.45
CA PRO A 59 -6.26 -5.86 -10.86
C PRO A 59 -4.84 -6.15 -11.39
N ILE A 60 -3.80 -5.88 -10.58
CA ILE A 60 -2.39 -6.14 -10.89
C ILE A 60 -1.87 -7.35 -10.10
N LYS A 61 -2.74 -8.12 -9.42
CA LYS A 61 -2.38 -9.48 -8.99
C LYS A 61 -2.15 -10.32 -10.27
N CYS A 62 -0.92 -10.28 -10.78
CA CYS A 62 -0.42 -11.11 -11.87
C CYS A 62 0.47 -12.20 -11.30
#